data_AF-A0A5K3EFN2-F1
#
_entry.id   AF-A0A5K3EFN2-F1
#
_cell.length_a   1.000
_cell.length_b   1.000
_cell.length_c   1.000
_cell.angle_alpha   90.00
_cell.angle_beta   90.00
_cell.angle_gamma   90.00
#
_symmetry.space_group_name_H-M   'P 1'
#
loop_
_entity.id
_entity.type
_entity.pdbx_description
1 polymer ?
#
loop_
_entity_poly.entity_id
_entity_poly.type
_entity_poly.pdbx_seq_one_letter_code
_entity_poly.pdbx_strand_id
1 'polypeptide(L)'
;MQRGNRNIEAWDMFPFLAVWANASEIGCAKQRCKFGKDQQDFFYNLLCLYRPTGDLIRNLPYERGVSCSNCPKGHVCERRQCTKES
;
A
#
# COMPACT_ATOMS: atom_id res chain seq x y z
N MET A 1 24.92 6.31 -5.36
CA MET A 1 24.39 5.78 -4.08
C MET A 1 24.17 4.29 -4.23
N GLN A 2 25.12 3.47 -3.76
CA GLN A 2 24.95 2.01 -3.80
C GLN A 2 23.97 1.60 -2.70
N ARG A 3 22.85 0.98 -3.08
CA ARG A 3 21.90 0.36 -2.14
C ARG A 3 22.66 -0.76 -1.43
N GLY A 4 23.01 -0.53 -0.17
CA GLY A 4 23.58 -1.54 0.71
C GLY A 4 22.66 -2.77 0.75
N ASN A 5 23.30 -3.94 0.75
CA ASN A 5 22.66 -5.25 0.78
C ASN A 5 21.85 -5.40 2.09
N ARG A 6 20.58 -5.02 2.06
CA ARG A 6 19.63 -5.30 3.13
C ARG A 6 18.83 -6.52 2.71
N ASN A 7 18.83 -7.56 3.54
CA ASN A 7 17.85 -8.64 3.42
C ASN A 7 16.48 -8.00 3.64
N ILE A 8 15.71 -7.81 2.56
CA ILE A 8 14.37 -7.24 2.61
C ILE A 8 13.43 -8.37 2.97
N GLU A 9 12.97 -8.41 4.22
CA GLU A 9 11.97 -9.38 4.65
C GLU A 9 10.58 -8.94 4.14
N ALA A 10 9.68 -9.88 3.90
CA ALA A 10 8.34 -9.59 3.37
C ALA A 10 7.55 -8.59 4.24
N TRP A 11 7.87 -8.50 5.53
CA TRP A 11 7.28 -7.55 6.48
C TRP A 11 7.68 -6.09 6.22
N ASP A 12 8.87 -5.85 5.68
CA ASP A 12 9.36 -4.50 5.34
C ASP A 12 8.56 -3.87 4.17
N MET A 13 7.79 -4.68 3.43
CA MET A 13 6.99 -4.26 2.27
C MET A 13 5.57 -3.80 2.64
N PHE A 14 5.04 -4.13 3.81
CA PHE A 14 3.67 -3.77 4.19
C PHE A 14 3.38 -2.27 4.18
N PRO A 15 4.17 -1.39 4.83
CA PRO A 15 3.94 0.06 4.76
C PRO A 15 4.17 0.62 3.35
N PHE A 16 4.94 -0.10 2.52
CA PHE A 16 5.28 0.30 1.15
C PHE A 16 4.05 0.30 0.23
N LEU A 17 3.15 -0.68 0.40
CA LEU A 17 1.95 -0.82 -0.43
C LEU A 17 0.92 0.28 -0.19
N ALA A 18 0.78 0.76 1.05
CA ALA A 18 -0.18 1.80 1.40
C ALA A 18 0.11 3.16 0.72
N VAL A 19 1.35 3.40 0.31
CA VAL A 19 1.81 4.63 -0.35
C VAL A 19 2.22 4.39 -1.81
N TRP A 20 1.82 3.26 -2.39
CA TRP A 20 2.12 2.92 -3.78
C TRP A 20 1.33 3.81 -4.74
N ALA A 21 1.99 4.78 -5.38
CA ALA A 21 1.34 5.84 -6.17
C ALA A 21 0.54 5.33 -7.37
N ASN A 22 0.86 4.16 -7.90
CA ASN A 22 0.13 3.57 -9.03
C ASN A 22 -1.10 2.76 -8.59
N ALA A 23 -1.25 2.44 -7.30
CA ALA A 23 -2.44 1.75 -6.81
C ALA A 23 -3.63 2.71 -6.84
N SER A 24 -4.71 2.29 -7.48
CA SER A 24 -5.95 3.06 -7.60
C SER A 24 -7.14 2.37 -6.95
N GLU A 25 -6.97 1.12 -6.51
CA GLU A 25 -8.01 0.33 -5.88
C GLU A 25 -7.45 -0.41 -4.67
N ILE A 26 -8.29 -0.56 -3.65
CA ILE A 26 -8.01 -1.31 -2.44
C ILE A 26 -9.24 -2.18 -2.09
N GLY A 27 -9.00 -3.43 -1.76
CA GLY A 27 -10.01 -4.35 -1.24
C GLY A 27 -9.55 -4.94 0.08
N CYS A 28 -10.36 -4.82 1.12
CA CYS A 28 -10.02 -5.34 2.45
C CYS A 28 -11.06 -6.36 2.94
N ALA A 29 -10.59 -7.35 3.69
CA ALA A 29 -11.41 -8.33 4.38
C ALA A 29 -10.98 -8.41 5.84
N LYS A 30 -11.97 -8.49 6.74
CA LYS A 30 -11.75 -8.68 8.18
C LYS A 30 -12.34 -10.01 8.62
N GLN A 31 -11.63 -10.73 9.48
CA GLN A 31 -12.10 -11.99 10.04
C GLN A 31 -11.81 -12.07 11.54
N ARG A 32 -12.79 -12.51 12.32
CA ARG A 32 -12.60 -12.80 13.75
C ARG A 32 -11.98 -14.18 13.91
N CYS A 33 -10.84 -14.25 14.58
CA CYS A 33 -10.08 -15.47 14.82
C CYS A 33 -10.01 -15.74 16.33
N LYS A 34 -10.00 -17.02 16.71
CA LYS A 34 -9.89 -17.44 18.12
C LYS A 34 -8.42 -17.58 18.49
N PHE A 35 -8.07 -17.23 19.72
CA PHE A 35 -6.75 -17.44 20.28
C PHE A 35 -6.73 -18.77 21.04
N GLY A 36 -5.95 -19.75 20.59
CA GLY A 36 -5.88 -21.07 21.26
C GLY A 36 -7.19 -21.86 21.23
N LYS A 37 -7.35 -22.79 22.18
CA LYS A 37 -8.53 -23.67 22.30
C LYS A 37 -9.68 -23.04 23.10
N ASP A 38 -9.38 -22.07 23.96
CA ASP A 38 -10.38 -21.36 24.76
C ASP A 38 -11.08 -20.28 23.93
N GLN A 39 -12.41 -20.27 23.96
CA GLN A 39 -13.20 -19.40 23.08
C GLN A 39 -13.33 -17.95 23.55
N GLN A 40 -12.74 -17.61 24.70
CA GLN A 40 -12.88 -16.28 25.29
C GLN A 40 -11.90 -15.27 24.67
N ASP A 41 -10.71 -15.73 24.27
CA ASP A 41 -9.73 -14.88 23.61
C ASP A 41 -9.90 -14.89 22.09
N PHE A 42 -9.98 -13.71 21.49
CA PHE A 42 -10.10 -13.54 20.05
C PHE A 42 -9.31 -12.33 19.55
N PHE A 43 -8.95 -12.38 18.28
CA PHE A 43 -8.31 -11.28 17.56
C PHE A 43 -8.98 -11.11 16.19
N TYR A 44 -8.73 -9.97 15.55
CA TYR A 44 -9.18 -9.75 14.18
C TYR A 44 -7.98 -9.81 13.24
N ASN A 45 -8.08 -10.66 12.22
CA ASN A 45 -7.21 -10.58 11.06
C ASN A 45 -7.81 -9.59 10.06
N LEU A 46 -6.99 -8.64 9.63
CA LEU A 46 -7.30 -7.70 8.57
C LEU A 46 -6.32 -7.93 7.43
N LEU A 47 -6.85 -8.21 6.24
CA LEU A 47 -6.07 -8.31 5.02
C LEU A 47 -6.57 -7.26 4.03
N CYS A 48 -5.65 -6.51 3.44
CA CYS A 48 -5.94 -5.59 2.35
C CYS A 48 -5.08 -5.92 1.13
N LEU A 49 -5.70 -5.91 -0.03
CA LEU A 49 -5.08 -6.08 -1.34
C LEU A 49 -5.19 -4.77 -2.11
N TYR A 50 -4.13 -4.41 -2.82
CA TYR A 50 -4.04 -3.18 -3.60
C TYR A 50 -3.95 -3.52 -5.09
N ARG A 51 -4.54 -2.70 -5.97
CA ARG A 51 -4.45 -2.88 -7.43
C ARG A 51 -4.23 -1.54 -8.14
N PRO A 52 -3.39 -1.50 -9.19
CA PRO A 52 -2.39 -2.49 -9.57
C PRO A 52 -1.21 -2.58 -8.58
N THR A 53 -0.74 -3.80 -8.33
CA THR A 53 0.51 -4.03 -7.61
C THR A 53 1.68 -3.90 -8.57
N GLY A 54 2.73 -3.16 -8.18
CA GLY A 54 3.98 -3.08 -8.95
C GLY A 54 5.03 -4.10 -8.49
N ASP A 55 6.23 -4.00 -9.06
CA ASP A 55 7.42 -4.68 -8.53
C ASP A 55 7.93 -3.94 -7.29
N LEU A 56 7.45 -4.38 -6.13
CA LEU A 56 7.74 -3.79 -4.82
C LEU A 56 9.19 -3.99 -4.35
N ILE A 57 9.92 -4.92 -4.98
CA ILE A 57 11.31 -5.21 -4.62
C ILE A 57 12.24 -4.22 -5.30
N ARG A 58 11.96 -3.91 -6.57
CA ARG A 58 12.87 -3.11 -7.39
C ARG A 58 12.54 -1.62 -7.37
N ASN A 59 11.25 -1.27 -7.24
CA ASN A 59 10.79 0.10 -7.43
C ASN A 59 10.59 0.87 -6.12
N LEU A 60 10.63 2.19 -6.22
CA LEU A 60 10.19 3.09 -5.16
C LEU A 60 8.65 3.19 -5.18
N PRO A 61 8.01 3.47 -4.03
CA PRO A 61 6.55 3.47 -3.95
C PRO A 61 5.91 4.64 -4.70
N TYR A 62 6.69 5.71 -4.90
CA TYR A 62 6.29 6.88 -5.67
C TYR A 62 7.54 7.58 -6.22
N GLU A 63 7.34 8.40 -7.25
CA GLU A 63 8.38 9.29 -7.77
C GLU A 63 8.54 10.51 -6.86
N ARG A 64 9.79 10.87 -6.54
CA ARG A 64 10.07 12.06 -5.74
C ARG A 64 9.82 13.30 -6.59
N GLY A 65 9.00 14.23 -6.09
CA GLY A 65 8.72 15.49 -6.78
C GLY A 65 7.78 16.39 -5.99
N VAL A 66 7.39 17.50 -6.61
CA VAL A 66 6.32 18.37 -6.10
C VAL A 66 5.00 17.60 -6.15
N SER A 67 4.17 17.73 -5.12
CA SER A 67 2.88 17.03 -5.08
C SER A 67 2.04 17.34 -6.33
N CYS A 68 1.43 16.30 -6.90
CA CYS A 68 0.60 16.36 -8.10
C CYS A 68 1.29 16.85 -9.39
N SER A 69 2.60 17.09 -9.40
CA SER A 69 3.30 17.58 -10.61
C SER A 69 3.35 16.56 -11.75
N ASN A 70 3.04 15.29 -11.46
CA ASN A 70 3.02 14.20 -12.44
C ASN A 70 1.69 13.40 -12.39
N CYS A 71 0.56 14.05 -12.11
CA CYS A 71 -0.74 13.38 -12.19
C CYS A 71 -1.07 12.97 -13.63
N PRO A 72 -1.75 11.83 -13.85
CA PRO A 72 -2.22 11.46 -15.18
C PRO A 72 -3.23 12.48 -15.73
N LYS A 73 -3.33 12.59 -17.06
CA LYS A 73 -4.30 13.48 -17.71
C LYS A 73 -5.73 13.18 -17.22
N GLY A 74 -6.53 14.23 -17.04
CA GLY A 74 -7.92 14.14 -16.56
C GLY A 74 -8.05 13.87 -15.05
N HIS A 75 -6.97 14.00 -14.29
CA HIS A 75 -7.01 13.96 -12.82
C HIS A 75 -6.82 15.35 -12.25
N VAL A 76 -7.49 15.62 -11.14
CA VAL A 76 -7.29 16.83 -10.33
C VAL A 76 -6.49 16.52 -9.09
N CYS A 77 -5.80 17.53 -8.56
CA CYS A 77 -5.07 17.40 -7.32
C CYS A 77 -6.01 17.69 -6.15
N GLU A 78 -6.35 16.66 -5.38
CA GLU A 78 -7.12 16.80 -4.15
C GLU A 78 -6.29 16.29 -2.98
N ARG A 79 -6.14 17.11 -1.94
CA ARG A 79 -5.40 16.75 -0.71
C ARG A 79 -4.03 16.10 -1.00
N ARG A 80 -3.30 16.64 -1.99
CA ARG A 80 -1.97 16.17 -2.43
C ARG A 80 -1.97 14.80 -3.13
N GLN A 81 -3.12 14.32 -3.60
CA GLN A 81 -3.28 13.08 -4.36
C GLN A 81 -3.98 13.34 -5.70
N CYS A 82 -3.69 12.51 -6.69
CA CYS A 82 -4.36 12.55 -7.99
C CYS A 82 -5.71 11.83 -7.88
N THR A 83 -6.81 12.52 -8.14
CA THR A 83 -8.16 11.93 -8.15
C THR A 83 -8.81 12.13 -9.51
N LYS A 84 -9.67 11.20 -9.93
CA LYS A 84 -10.50 11.37 -11.13
C LYS A 84 -11.54 12.45 -10.84
N GLU A 85 -11.79 13.35 -11.79
CA GLU A 85 -12.93 14.26 -11.69
C GLU A 85 -14.23 13.44 -11.58
N SER A 86 -15.03 13.75 -10.55
CA SER A 86 -16.28 13.06 -10.20
C SER A 86 -17.50 13.67 -10.89
#